data_AF-A0A143X5C7-F1
#
_entry.id   AF-A0A143X5C7-F1
#
_cell.length_a   1.000
_cell.length_b   1.000
_cell.length_c   1.000
_cell.angle_alpha   90.00
_cell.angle_beta   90.00
_cell.angle_gamma   90.00
#
_symmetry.space_group_name_H-M   'P 1'
#
loop_
_entity.id
_entity.type
_entity.pdbx_description
1 polymer ?
#
loop_
_entity_poly.entity_id
_entity_poly.type
_entity_poly.pdbx_seq_one_letter_code
_entity_poly.pdbx_strand_id
1 'polypeptide(L)'
;MSIFKAIERALEAAITFFWRLFILIHELKNIWAKRSLVRSFEPTAEQAREAKEYWKGVLGHPLPLWWHRLYASYTGRFDPRYIPEILFAVRLEPNAFNYADARALDDKAYLQLFAGDGMRVPIEYAFCRAGVISVGGGGAPYEQVL
;
A
#
# COMPACT_ATOMS: atom_id res chain seq x y z
N MET A 1 0.05 25.82 23.72
CA MET A 1 -0.15 24.47 23.12
C MET A 1 -0.58 24.47 21.65
N SER A 2 -1.10 25.56 21.06
CA SER A 2 -1.47 25.61 19.62
C SER A 2 -0.25 25.57 18.68
N ILE A 3 0.78 26.33 19.00
CA ILE A 3 2.02 26.44 18.18
C ILE A 3 2.73 25.10 18.05
N PHE A 4 2.88 24.34 19.14
CA PHE A 4 3.51 23.02 19.10
C PHE A 4 2.76 22.04 18.18
N LYS A 5 1.43 21.99 18.26
CA LYS A 5 0.61 21.16 17.37
C LYS A 5 0.69 21.61 15.90
N ALA A 6 0.84 22.91 15.65
CA ALA A 6 1.03 23.42 14.30
C ALA A 6 2.40 23.02 13.71
N ILE A 7 3.45 23.08 14.54
CA ILE A 7 4.79 22.62 14.17
C ILE A 7 4.80 21.12 13.89
N GLU A 8 4.17 20.31 14.75
CA GLU A 8 4.04 18.86 14.57
C GLU A 8 3.37 18.51 13.24
N ARG A 9 2.21 19.10 12.95
CA ARG A 9 1.52 18.91 11.66
C ARG A 9 2.36 19.34 10.46
N ALA A 10 3.12 20.43 10.59
CA ALA A 10 4.00 20.88 9.52
C ALA A 10 5.15 19.88 9.26
N LEU A 11 5.73 19.32 10.32
CA LEU A 11 6.76 18.28 10.21
C LEU A 11 6.20 16.98 9.64
N GLU A 12 5.02 16.53 10.09
CA GLU A 12 4.34 15.36 9.53
C GLU A 12 4.03 15.54 8.05
N ALA A 13 3.54 16.71 7.65
CA ALA A 13 3.29 17.04 6.25
C ALA A 13 4.58 17.03 5.42
N ALA A 14 5.70 17.53 5.96
CA ALA A 14 6.99 17.50 5.29
C ALA A 14 7.51 16.06 5.12
N ILE A 15 7.44 15.23 6.17
CA ILE A 15 7.83 13.82 6.12
C ILE A 15 7.00 13.08 5.07
N THR A 16 5.68 13.25 5.12
CA THR A 16 4.75 12.64 4.16
C THR A 16 5.05 13.08 2.73
N PHE A 17 5.40 14.35 2.52
CA PHE A 17 5.81 14.87 1.22
C PHE A 17 7.06 14.16 0.70
N PHE A 18 8.12 14.07 1.50
CA PHE A 18 9.34 13.37 1.11
C PHE A 18 9.10 11.89 0.82
N TRP A 19 8.28 11.24 1.64
CA TRP A 19 7.95 9.84 1.45
C TRP A 19 7.21 9.59 0.13
N ARG A 20 6.20 10.41 -0.18
CA ARG A 20 5.50 10.38 -1.48
C ARG A 20 6.45 10.60 -2.66
N LEU A 21 7.41 11.52 -2.51
CA LEU A 21 8.43 11.77 -3.52
C LEU A 21 9.34 10.56 -3.73
N PHE A 22 9.77 9.90 -2.67
CA PHE A 22 10.60 8.70 -2.76
C PHE A 22 9.85 7.54 -3.42
N ILE A 23 8.59 7.32 -3.07
CA ILE A 23 7.74 6.30 -3.71
C ILE A 23 7.58 6.60 -5.20
N LEU A 24 7.29 7.86 -5.57
CA LEU A 24 7.20 8.28 -6.96
C LEU A 24 8.48 7.95 -7.74
N ILE A 25 9.65 8.29 -7.18
CA ILE A 25 10.95 8.00 -7.80
C ILE A 25 11.16 6.49 -7.93
N HIS A 26 10.80 5.71 -6.91
CA HIS A 26 10.93 4.26 -6.92
C HIS A 26 10.05 3.62 -7.99
N GLU A 27 8.78 4.03 -8.08
CA GLU A 27 7.84 3.53 -9.08
C GLU A 27 8.27 3.90 -10.51
N LEU A 28 8.79 5.10 -10.71
CA LEU A 28 9.35 5.49 -12.01
C LEU A 28 10.58 4.64 -12.37
N LYS A 29 11.47 4.37 -11.41
CA LYS A 29 12.60 3.45 -11.59
C LYS A 29 12.14 2.02 -11.92
N ASN A 30 11.08 1.54 -11.25
CA ASN A 30 10.50 0.22 -11.47
C ASN A 30 9.94 0.08 -12.89
N ILE A 31 9.19 1.08 -13.36
CA ILE A 31 8.70 1.14 -14.75
C ILE A 31 9.85 1.18 -15.74
N TRP A 32 10.90 1.96 -15.45
CA TRP A 32 12.06 2.07 -16.33
C TRP A 32 12.86 0.75 -16.41
N ALA A 33 13.02 0.04 -15.29
CA ALA A 33 13.63 -1.28 -15.26
C ALA A 33 12.81 -2.30 -16.08
N LYS A 34 11.47 -2.19 -16.04
CA LYS A 34 10.54 -3.05 -16.78
C LYS A 34 10.14 -2.51 -18.14
N ARG A 35 10.90 -1.55 -18.71
CA ARG A 35 10.58 -0.88 -19.98
C ARG A 35 10.41 -1.83 -21.16
N SER A 36 11.08 -2.99 -21.16
CA SER A 36 10.92 -4.02 -22.19
C SER A 36 9.51 -4.60 -22.20
N LEU A 37 8.97 -4.93 -21.03
CA LEU A 37 7.60 -5.42 -20.84
C LEU A 37 6.56 -4.35 -21.15
N VAL A 38 6.83 -3.10 -20.76
CA VAL A 38 5.94 -1.98 -21.11
C VAL A 38 5.84 -1.83 -22.63
N ARG A 39 6.96 -2.04 -23.36
CA ARG A 39 6.99 -1.92 -24.81
C ARG A 39 6.36 -3.11 -25.53
N SER A 40 6.37 -4.31 -24.95
CA SER A 40 5.83 -5.50 -25.62
C SER A 40 4.32 -5.44 -25.84
N PHE A 41 3.59 -4.67 -25.03
CA PHE A 41 2.16 -4.46 -25.20
C PHE A 41 1.88 -3.07 -25.78
N GLU A 42 1.20 -3.01 -26.92
CA GLU A 42 0.68 -1.78 -27.51
C GLU A 42 -0.85 -1.79 -27.50
N PRO A 43 -1.49 -0.90 -26.73
CA PRO A 43 -2.94 -0.80 -26.71
C PRO A 43 -3.45 -0.20 -28.03
N THR A 44 -4.66 -0.59 -28.42
CA THR A 44 -5.36 0.05 -29.53
C THR A 44 -5.64 1.53 -29.23
N ALA A 45 -5.82 2.33 -30.28
CA ALA A 45 -6.09 3.76 -30.14
C ALA A 45 -7.36 4.04 -29.30
N GLU A 46 -8.39 3.19 -29.45
CA GLU A 46 -9.63 3.29 -28.70
C GLU A 46 -9.43 3.02 -27.20
N GLN A 47 -8.75 1.92 -26.86
CA GLN A 47 -8.40 1.57 -25.48
C GLN A 47 -7.55 2.66 -24.80
N ALA A 48 -6.57 3.19 -25.54
CA ALA A 48 -5.72 4.26 -25.06
C ALA A 48 -6.50 5.56 -24.80
N ARG A 49 -7.49 5.87 -25.65
CA ARG A 49 -8.36 7.04 -25.47
C ARG A 49 -9.30 6.84 -24.27
N GLU A 50 -9.95 5.70 -24.18
CA GLU A 50 -10.88 5.37 -23.08
C GLU A 50 -10.18 5.48 -21.71
N ALA A 51 -9.00 4.88 -21.56
CA ALA A 51 -8.24 4.96 -20.32
C ALA A 51 -7.84 6.41 -19.97
N LYS A 52 -7.39 7.19 -20.97
CA LYS A 52 -7.03 8.59 -20.75
C LYS A 52 -8.23 9.44 -20.34
N GLU A 53 -9.38 9.26 -20.98
CA GLU A 53 -10.60 10.01 -20.67
C GLU A 53 -11.13 9.65 -19.28
N TYR A 54 -11.17 8.36 -18.94
CA TYR A 54 -11.58 7.88 -17.63
C TYR A 54 -10.74 8.51 -16.52
N TRP A 55 -9.41 8.38 -16.59
CA TRP A 55 -8.52 8.90 -15.56
C TRP A 55 -8.42 10.43 -15.55
N LYS A 56 -8.61 11.09 -16.70
CA LYS A 56 -8.73 12.56 -16.75
C LYS A 56 -9.98 13.03 -16.02
N GLY A 57 -11.11 12.31 -16.13
CA GLY A 57 -12.33 12.61 -15.39
C GLY A 57 -12.15 12.47 -13.87
N VAL A 58 -11.40 11.46 -13.43
CA VAL A 58 -11.16 11.20 -11.99
C VAL A 58 -10.12 12.14 -11.38
N LEU A 59 -9.00 12.39 -12.08
CA LEU A 59 -7.83 13.10 -11.54
C LEU A 59 -7.75 14.57 -11.97
N GLY A 60 -8.49 14.97 -13.00
CA GLY A 60 -8.40 16.28 -13.64
C GLY A 60 -7.27 16.40 -14.68
N HIS A 61 -6.37 15.42 -14.77
CA HIS A 61 -5.26 15.39 -15.73
C HIS A 61 -5.10 14.00 -16.35
N PRO A 62 -4.59 13.89 -17.59
CA PRO A 62 -4.35 12.60 -18.22
C PRO A 62 -3.22 11.87 -17.50
N LEU A 63 -3.37 10.54 -17.37
CA LEU A 63 -2.33 9.68 -16.81
C LEU A 63 -1.54 8.97 -17.92
N PRO A 64 -0.21 8.83 -17.81
CA PRO A 64 0.57 8.00 -18.72
C PRO A 64 0.12 6.54 -18.70
N LEU A 65 0.07 5.91 -19.87
CA LEU A 65 -0.42 4.52 -20.02
C LEU A 65 0.63 3.46 -19.63
N TRP A 66 1.80 3.83 -19.09
CA TRP A 66 2.88 2.89 -18.80
C TRP A 66 2.44 1.77 -17.84
N TRP A 67 1.70 2.13 -16.79
CA TRP A 67 1.18 1.16 -15.82
C TRP A 67 0.11 0.25 -16.41
N HIS A 68 -0.80 0.78 -17.26
CA HIS A 68 -1.77 -0.07 -17.96
C HIS A 68 -1.09 -1.04 -18.92
N ARG A 69 -0.05 -0.58 -19.64
CA ARG A 69 0.75 -1.43 -20.53
C ARG A 69 1.50 -2.50 -19.75
N LEU A 70 2.09 -2.15 -18.61
CA LEU A 70 2.77 -3.10 -17.74
C LEU A 70 1.78 -4.16 -17.22
N TYR A 71 0.62 -3.74 -16.73
CA TYR A 71 -0.43 -4.65 -16.27
C TYR A 71 -0.90 -5.60 -17.37
N ALA A 72 -1.17 -5.06 -18.57
CA ALA A 72 -1.57 -5.85 -19.72
C ALA A 72 -0.47 -6.82 -20.20
N SER A 73 0.81 -6.47 -20.02
CA SER A 73 1.94 -7.37 -20.33
C SER A 73 1.95 -8.62 -19.44
N TYR A 74 1.43 -8.54 -18.21
CA TYR A 74 1.34 -9.66 -17.28
C TYR A 74 0.07 -10.49 -17.46
N THR A 75 -1.07 -9.84 -17.68
CA THR A 75 -2.39 -10.49 -17.72
C THR A 75 -2.85 -10.86 -19.13
N GLY A 76 -2.21 -10.29 -20.16
CA GLY A 76 -2.61 -10.40 -21.55
C GLY A 76 -3.88 -9.61 -21.90
N ARG A 77 -4.46 -8.86 -20.97
CA ARG A 77 -5.70 -8.09 -21.16
C ARG A 77 -5.50 -6.64 -20.78
N PHE A 78 -5.98 -5.72 -21.61
CA PHE A 78 -5.97 -4.29 -21.31
C PHE A 78 -7.26 -3.88 -20.62
N ASP A 79 -7.14 -3.32 -19.42
CA ASP A 79 -8.26 -2.76 -18.66
C ASP A 79 -8.10 -1.22 -18.55
N PRO A 80 -9.02 -0.43 -19.13
CA PRO A 80 -9.03 1.02 -18.99
C PRO A 80 -9.25 1.51 -17.55
N ARG A 81 -9.93 0.71 -16.71
CA ARG A 81 -10.31 1.03 -15.33
C ARG A 81 -9.33 0.47 -14.30
N TYR A 82 -8.31 -0.26 -14.73
CA TYR A 82 -7.22 -0.72 -13.87
C TYR A 82 -6.64 0.47 -13.09
N ILE A 83 -6.52 0.31 -11.77
CA ILE A 83 -5.94 1.32 -10.88
C ILE A 83 -4.41 1.24 -11.01
N PRO A 84 -3.76 2.27 -11.58
CA PRO A 84 -2.33 2.28 -11.78
C PRO A 84 -1.57 2.28 -10.45
N GLU A 85 -0.52 1.48 -10.36
CA GLU A 85 0.28 1.31 -9.13
C GLU A 85 0.74 2.66 -8.55
N ILE A 86 1.12 3.61 -9.41
CA ILE A 86 1.53 4.94 -8.97
C ILE A 86 0.44 5.71 -8.23
N LEU A 87 -0.82 5.54 -8.62
CA LEU A 87 -1.95 6.18 -7.95
C LEU A 87 -2.24 5.49 -6.62
N PHE A 88 -2.11 4.17 -6.59
CA PHE A 88 -2.25 3.40 -5.37
C PHE A 88 -1.19 3.81 -4.35
N ALA A 89 0.09 3.66 -4.68
CA ALA A 89 1.21 3.85 -3.77
C ALA A 89 1.44 5.32 -3.37
N VAL A 90 1.25 6.30 -4.27
CA VAL A 90 1.55 7.71 -3.96
C VAL A 90 0.35 8.43 -3.34
N ARG A 91 -0.88 7.96 -3.57
CA ARG A 91 -2.10 8.71 -3.19
C ARG A 91 -3.03 7.93 -2.28
N LEU A 92 -3.37 6.69 -2.59
CA LEU A 92 -4.30 5.90 -1.76
C LEU A 92 -3.62 5.45 -0.48
N GLU A 93 -2.48 4.76 -0.58
CA GLU A 93 -1.76 4.20 0.58
C GLU A 93 -1.37 5.27 1.62
N PRO A 94 -0.77 6.42 1.25
CA PRO A 94 -0.36 7.42 2.23
C PRO A 94 -1.53 8.23 2.84
N ASN A 95 -2.73 8.13 2.25
CA ASN A 95 -3.93 8.75 2.80
C ASN A 95 -4.73 7.75 3.66
N ALA A 96 -4.63 6.46 3.37
CA ALA A 96 -5.29 5.40 4.13
C ALA A 96 -4.50 5.04 5.40
N PHE A 97 -3.17 5.17 5.37
CA PHE A 97 -2.30 4.81 6.49
C PHE A 97 -1.34 5.96 6.83
N ASN A 98 -1.32 6.34 8.11
CA ASN A 98 -0.24 7.16 8.64
C ASN A 98 0.99 6.27 8.82
N TYR A 99 2.15 6.74 8.34
CA TYR A 99 3.40 5.98 8.42
C TYR A 99 3.82 5.69 9.87
N ALA A 100 3.51 6.60 10.80
CA ALA A 100 3.78 6.39 12.22
C ALA A 100 2.99 5.18 12.77
N ASP A 101 1.72 5.08 12.39
CA ASP A 101 0.84 3.98 12.79
C ASP A 101 1.25 2.68 12.09
N ALA A 102 1.64 2.76 10.80
CA ALA A 102 2.12 1.61 10.05
C ALA A 102 3.30 0.93 10.76
N ARG A 103 4.26 1.70 11.31
CA ARG A 103 5.39 1.13 12.04
C ARG A 103 4.99 0.47 13.37
N ALA A 104 3.95 0.98 14.03
CA ALA A 104 3.41 0.35 15.23
C ALA A 104 2.68 -0.96 14.91
N LEU A 105 2.03 -1.02 13.73
CA LEU A 105 1.26 -2.17 13.24
C LEU A 105 2.09 -3.20 12.44
N ASP A 106 3.33 -2.87 12.08
CA ASP A 106 4.22 -3.73 11.28
C ASP A 106 4.62 -5.01 12.03
N ASP A 107 4.68 -4.94 13.36
CA ASP A 107 5.00 -6.07 14.21
C ASP A 107 3.77 -6.97 14.36
N LYS A 108 3.73 -8.03 13.53
CA LYS A 108 2.67 -9.05 13.49
C LYS A 108 2.45 -9.75 14.82
N ALA A 109 3.40 -9.65 15.74
CA ALA A 109 3.24 -10.20 17.06
C ALA A 109 2.15 -9.46 17.85
N TYR A 110 1.84 -8.20 17.53
CA TYR A 110 0.71 -7.48 18.12
C TYR A 110 -0.65 -7.80 17.50
N LEU A 111 -0.73 -8.73 16.56
CA LEU A 111 -1.97 -9.01 15.84
C LEU A 111 -3.10 -9.39 16.80
N GLN A 112 -2.81 -10.13 17.87
CA GLN A 112 -3.80 -10.47 18.89
C GLN A 112 -4.32 -9.27 19.69
N LEU A 113 -3.51 -8.21 19.87
CA LEU A 113 -3.94 -6.98 20.55
C LEU A 113 -4.98 -6.21 19.71
N PHE A 114 -4.84 -6.28 18.38
CA PHE A 114 -5.72 -5.56 17.45
C PHE A 114 -6.89 -6.41 16.96
N ALA A 115 -6.78 -7.73 17.02
CA ALA A 115 -7.87 -8.65 16.72
C ALA A 115 -8.81 -8.73 17.94
N GLY A 116 -9.89 -7.94 17.91
CA GLY A 116 -10.96 -8.08 18.91
C GLY A 116 -11.68 -9.44 18.83
N ASP A 117 -12.64 -9.67 19.73
CA ASP A 117 -13.38 -10.93 19.92
C ASP A 117 -14.15 -11.47 18.70
N GLY A 118 -14.18 -10.73 17.58
CA GLY A 118 -14.87 -11.10 16.35
C GLY A 118 -14.01 -11.83 15.30
N MET A 119 -12.69 -11.94 15.48
CA MET A 119 -11.79 -12.55 14.50
C MET A 119 -11.18 -13.85 15.01
N ARG A 120 -11.21 -14.91 14.19
CA ARG A 120 -10.48 -16.15 14.47
C ARG A 120 -9.00 -15.91 14.26
N VAL A 121 -8.25 -15.73 15.35
CA VAL A 121 -6.79 -15.63 15.32
C VAL A 121 -6.12 -16.93 15.81
N PRO A 122 -4.91 -17.26 15.32
CA PRO A 122 -4.15 -18.39 15.82
C PRO A 122 -3.82 -18.21 17.31
N ILE A 123 -3.81 -19.33 18.04
CA ILE A 123 -3.38 -19.37 19.44
C ILE A 123 -1.88 -19.16 19.49
N GLU A 124 -1.43 -18.15 20.24
CA GLU A 124 0.00 -17.86 20.40
C GLU A 124 0.61 -18.80 21.44
N TYR A 125 1.48 -19.70 20.99
CA TYR A 125 2.28 -20.57 21.87
C TYR A 125 3.57 -19.88 22.35
N ALA A 126 4.20 -19.11 21.46
CA ALA A 126 5.42 -18.38 21.74
C ALA A 126 5.46 -17.10 20.92
N PHE A 127 5.96 -16.04 21.53
CA PHE A 127 6.10 -14.72 20.95
C PHE A 127 7.60 -14.40 20.84
N CYS A 128 8.10 -14.23 19.62
CA CYS A 128 9.50 -13.89 19.36
C CYS A 128 9.60 -12.46 18.86
N ARG A 129 10.31 -11.60 19.59
CA ARG A 129 10.55 -10.21 19.20
C ARG A 129 12.02 -9.86 19.32
N ALA A 130 12.61 -9.38 18.23
CA ALA A 130 14.02 -9.00 18.16
C ALA A 130 14.99 -10.11 18.66
N GLY A 131 14.63 -11.39 18.47
CA GLY A 131 15.44 -12.54 18.91
C GLY A 131 15.20 -12.98 20.36
N VAL A 132 14.30 -12.32 21.09
CA VAL A 132 13.86 -12.73 22.42
C VAL A 132 12.56 -13.52 22.30
N ILE A 133 12.59 -14.77 22.77
CA ILE A 133 11.42 -15.65 22.81
C ILE A 133 10.80 -15.55 24.20
N SER A 134 9.54 -15.12 24.25
CA SER A 134 8.68 -15.23 25.43
C SER A 134 7.65 -16.32 25.18
N VAL A 135 7.45 -17.19 26.16
CA VAL A 135 6.39 -18.20 26.11
C VAL A 135 5.10 -17.50 26.55
N GLY A 136 4.08 -17.50 25.68
CA GLY A 136 2.82 -16.82 25.93
C GLY A 136 2.09 -17.46 27.12
N GLY A 137 2.18 -16.84 28.29
CA GLY A 137 1.38 -17.20 29.46
C GLY A 137 0.30 -16.14 29.67
N GLY A 138 -0.87 -16.30 29.03
CA GLY A 138 -1.89 -15.25 29.11
C GLY A 138 -3.16 -15.50 28.32
N GLY A 139 -3.77 -16.68 28.46
CA GLY A 139 -5.13 -16.93 28.03
C GLY A 139 -5.68 -18.10 28.82
N ALA A 140 -6.74 -17.89 29.59
CA ALA A 140 -7.39 -18.94 30.38
C ALA A 140 -7.68 -20.17 29.50
N PRO A 141 -7.53 -21.41 30.04
CA PRO A 141 -7.78 -22.62 29.28
C PRO A 141 -9.28 -22.68 28.97
N TYR A 142 -9.66 -22.39 27.73
CA TYR A 142 -10.97 -22.84 27.25
C TYR A 142 -10.91 -24.37 27.25
N GLU A 143 -11.90 -24.93 27.93
CA GLU A 143 -12.17 -26.35 28.13
C GLU A 143 -11.67 -27.23 26.98
N GLN A 144 -10.85 -28.20 27.36
CA GLN A 144 -10.65 -29.40 26.54
C GLN A 144 -11.99 -30.14 26.49
N VAL A 145 -12.75 -29.90 25.44
CA VAL A 145 -13.79 -30.83 25.00
C VAL A 145 -13.07 -32.01 24.35
N LEU A 146 -12.89 -33.08 25.12
CA LEU A 146 -13.08 -34.50 24.77
C LEU A 146 -12.76 -35.39 25.97
#